data_AF-A0A7W1FKB2-F1
#
_entry.id   AF-A0A7W1FKB2-F1
#
_cell.length_a   1.000
_cell.length_b   1.000
_cell.length_c   1.000
_cell.angle_alpha   90.00
_cell.angle_beta   90.00
_cell.angle_gamma   90.00
#
_symmetry.space_group_name_H-M   'P 1'
#
loop_
_entity.id
_entity.type
_entity.pdbx_description
1 polymer ?
#
loop_
_entity_poly.entity_id
_entity_poly.type
_entity_poly.pdbx_seq_one_letter_code
_entity_poly.pdbx_strand_id
1 'polypeptide(L)'
;MSEARSMLQSCGGMGDCLKVISQQFVVLQSRSQLLLTLATIVLTITGFSGPRIAASGVFARSAMAVGLLLTLIAVLMLLLNLRIRWLTQFQGTDPQQVLSDIIAYREGKRRAYLWIITMLMAGLASYVAAVIAFLITGETA
;
A
#
# COMPACT_ATOMS: atom_id res chain seq x y z
N MET A 1 -13.47 -0.22 22.79
CA MET A 1 -14.03 -1.24 23.69
C MET A 1 -15.35 -1.87 23.21
N SER A 2 -16.12 -1.26 22.30
CA SER A 2 -17.43 -1.77 21.84
C SER A 2 -17.39 -2.85 20.76
N GLU A 3 -16.35 -2.91 19.92
CA GLU A 3 -16.29 -3.80 18.73
C GLU A 3 -15.92 -5.26 19.07
N ALA A 4 -15.06 -5.47 20.07
CA ALA A 4 -14.64 -6.80 20.50
C ALA A 4 -15.79 -7.61 21.12
N ARG A 5 -16.67 -6.96 21.89
CA ARG A 5 -17.87 -7.58 22.49
C ARG A 5 -18.92 -7.94 21.43
N SER A 6 -19.08 -7.11 20.41
CA SER A 6 -20.04 -7.35 19.32
C SER A 6 -19.55 -8.48 18.40
N MET A 7 -18.24 -8.59 18.13
CA MET A 7 -17.69 -9.72 17.38
C MET A 7 -17.80 -11.07 18.12
N LEU A 8 -17.58 -11.09 19.45
CA LEU A 8 -17.75 -12.30 20.26
C LEU A 8 -19.22 -12.79 20.37
N GLN A 9 -20.19 -11.90 20.19
CA GLN A 9 -21.61 -12.27 20.12
C GLN A 9 -22.06 -12.71 18.73
N SER A 10 -21.41 -12.23 17.66
CA SER A 10 -21.75 -12.59 16.27
C SER A 10 -20.97 -13.79 15.72
N CYS A 11 -19.83 -14.14 16.30
CA CYS A 11 -19.06 -15.33 15.93
C CYS A 11 -19.29 -16.44 16.96
N GLY A 12 -19.67 -17.63 16.51
CA GLY A 12 -19.96 -18.79 17.38
C GLY A 12 -18.77 -19.34 18.18
N GLY A 13 -17.59 -18.72 18.06
CA GLY A 13 -16.39 -19.01 18.84
C GLY A 13 -15.15 -18.25 18.35
N MET A 14 -14.06 -18.30 19.14
CA MET A 14 -12.76 -17.66 18.83
C MET A 14 -12.20 -18.07 17.45
N GLY A 15 -12.44 -19.33 17.04
CA GLY A 15 -12.00 -19.86 15.74
C GLY A 15 -12.67 -19.20 14.55
N ASP A 16 -13.94 -18.83 14.66
CA ASP A 16 -14.68 -18.14 13.59
C ASP A 16 -14.25 -16.68 13.45
N CYS A 17 -14.01 -15.99 14.58
CA CYS A 17 -13.39 -14.66 14.56
C CYS A 17 -12.03 -14.70 13.86
N LEU A 18 -11.19 -15.69 14.18
CA LEU A 18 -9.86 -15.82 13.59
C LEU A 18 -9.93 -16.09 12.07
N LYS A 19 -10.93 -16.87 11.62
CA LYS A 19 -11.18 -17.11 10.19
C LYS A 19 -11.56 -15.83 9.45
N VAL A 20 -12.49 -15.04 10.00
CA VAL A 20 -12.90 -13.76 9.38
C VAL A 20 -11.72 -12.79 9.29
N ILE A 21 -10.92 -12.70 10.35
CA ILE A 21 -9.72 -11.84 10.38
C ILE A 21 -8.69 -12.34 9.35
N SER A 22 -8.46 -13.65 9.25
CA SER A 22 -7.53 -14.24 8.28
C SER A 22 -7.99 -13.98 6.83
N GLN A 23 -9.29 -14.08 6.55
CA GLN A 23 -9.84 -13.73 5.24
C GLN A 23 -9.59 -12.26 4.89
N GLN A 24 -9.71 -11.34 5.85
CA GLN A 24 -9.41 -9.94 5.61
C GLN A 24 -7.92 -9.67 5.35
N PHE A 25 -7.01 -10.43 5.98
CA PHE A 25 -5.59 -10.38 5.64
C PHE A 25 -5.32 -10.88 4.22
N VAL A 26 -5.99 -11.95 3.78
CA VAL A 26 -5.89 -12.45 2.40
C VAL A 26 -6.36 -11.39 1.41
N VAL A 27 -7.47 -10.69 1.69
CA VAL A 27 -7.95 -9.58 0.86
C VAL A 27 -6.94 -8.43 0.82
N LEU A 28 -6.35 -8.07 1.95
CA LEU A 28 -5.32 -7.01 2.01
C LEU A 28 -4.06 -7.39 1.22
N GLN A 29 -3.64 -8.66 1.30
CA GLN A 29 -2.51 -9.20 0.56
C GLN A 29 -2.77 -9.18 -0.95
N SER A 30 -3.95 -9.64 -1.39
CA SER A 30 -4.36 -9.62 -2.80
C SER A 30 -4.40 -8.20 -3.37
N ARG A 31 -4.97 -7.24 -2.63
CA ARG A 31 -4.99 -5.82 -3.05
C ARG A 31 -3.59 -5.23 -3.15
N SER A 32 -2.70 -5.59 -2.23
CA SER A 32 -1.31 -5.12 -2.27
C SER A 32 -0.55 -5.64 -3.50
N GLN A 33 -0.86 -6.85 -3.96
CA GLN A 33 -0.26 -7.41 -5.18
C GLN A 33 -0.61 -6.58 -6.42
N LEU A 34 -1.85 -6.09 -6.53
CA LEU A 34 -2.25 -5.18 -7.61
C LEU A 34 -1.45 -3.87 -7.59
N LEU A 35 -1.22 -3.30 -6.39
CA LEU A 35 -0.42 -2.08 -6.24
C LEU A 35 1.05 -2.30 -6.62
N LEU A 36 1.63 -3.45 -6.25
CA LEU A 36 2.98 -3.83 -6.64
C LEU A 36 3.11 -4.01 -8.15
N THR A 37 2.12 -4.64 -8.80
CA THR A 37 2.09 -4.79 -10.25
C THR A 37 2.02 -3.43 -10.95
N LEU A 38 1.16 -2.52 -10.47
CA LEU A 38 1.06 -1.17 -11.02
C LEU A 38 2.39 -0.41 -10.89
N ALA A 39 3.01 -0.44 -9.71
CA ALA A 39 4.31 0.19 -9.49
C ALA A 39 5.40 -0.40 -10.40
N THR A 40 5.39 -1.72 -10.61
CA THR A 40 6.32 -2.41 -11.52
C THR A 40 6.16 -1.92 -12.95
N ILE A 41 4.92 -1.82 -13.45
CA ILE A 41 4.62 -1.31 -14.80
C ILE A 41 5.09 0.14 -14.95
N VAL A 42 4.85 1.00 -13.96
CA VAL A 42 5.32 2.39 -14.01
C VAL A 42 6.85 2.44 -14.06
N LEU A 43 7.53 1.63 -13.25
CA LEU A 43 8.99 1.59 -13.21
C LEU A 43 9.59 1.05 -14.51
N THR A 44 8.95 0.07 -15.16
CA THR A 44 9.44 -0.46 -16.44
C THR A 44 9.22 0.52 -17.59
N ILE A 45 8.04 1.14 -17.70
CA ILE A 45 7.77 2.18 -18.70
C ILE A 45 8.76 3.35 -18.52
N THR A 46 8.99 3.75 -17.26
CA THR A 46 10.01 4.74 -16.89
C THR A 46 11.40 4.30 -17.33
N GLY A 47 11.77 3.02 -17.17
CA GLY A 47 13.08 2.52 -17.58
C GLY A 47 13.35 2.67 -19.08
N PHE A 48 12.32 2.46 -19.92
CA PHE A 48 12.45 2.60 -21.38
C PHE A 48 12.31 4.04 -21.85
N SER A 49 11.32 4.79 -21.34
CA SER A 49 10.97 6.13 -21.83
C SER A 49 11.60 7.27 -21.02
N GLY A 50 12.12 6.98 -19.84
CA GLY A 50 12.60 7.97 -18.88
C GLY A 50 13.79 8.81 -19.32
N PRO A 51 14.81 8.25 -20.02
CA PRO A 51 15.90 9.08 -20.55
C PRO A 51 15.42 10.15 -21.53
N ARG A 52 14.40 9.84 -22.36
CA ARG A 52 13.79 10.81 -23.29
C ARG A 52 12.99 11.88 -22.54
N ILE A 53 12.22 11.47 -21.53
CA ILE A 53 11.45 12.39 -20.67
C ILE A 53 12.36 13.33 -19.88
N ALA A 54 13.47 12.82 -19.35
CA ALA A 54 14.44 13.62 -18.61
C ALA A 54 15.20 14.62 -19.52
N ALA A 55 15.26 14.36 -20.82
CA ALA A 55 15.92 15.22 -21.79
C ALA A 55 15.04 16.38 -22.30
N SER A 56 13.70 16.31 -22.15
CA SER A 56 12.81 17.35 -22.70
C SER A 56 12.73 18.62 -21.87
N GLY A 57 13.08 18.57 -20.59
CA GLY A 57 13.02 19.75 -19.74
C GLY A 57 13.28 19.50 -18.27
N VAL A 58 13.75 20.55 -17.59
CA VAL A 58 14.07 20.52 -16.14
C VAL A 58 12.83 20.21 -15.30
N PHE A 59 11.67 20.74 -15.68
CA PHE A 59 10.40 20.47 -15.01
C PHE A 59 10.02 18.97 -15.09
N ALA A 60 9.95 18.41 -16.30
CA ALA A 60 9.62 16.99 -16.51
C ALA A 60 10.60 16.07 -15.77
N ARG A 61 11.90 16.38 -15.81
CA ARG A 61 12.93 15.64 -15.08
C ARG A 61 12.72 15.65 -13.56
N SER A 62 12.47 16.82 -12.97
CA SER A 62 12.26 16.94 -11.52
C SER A 62 10.96 16.28 -11.05
N ALA A 63 9.85 16.48 -11.75
CA ALA A 63 8.56 15.88 -11.44
C ALA A 63 8.59 14.35 -11.57
N MET A 64 9.31 13.83 -12.57
CA MET A 64 9.55 12.40 -12.75
C MET A 64 10.40 11.83 -11.60
N ALA A 65 11.51 12.47 -11.24
CA ALA A 65 12.37 12.02 -10.15
C ALA A 65 11.62 11.97 -8.81
N VAL A 66 10.84 13.00 -8.49
CA VAL A 66 10.02 13.08 -7.28
C VAL A 66 8.93 11.99 -7.30
N GLY A 67 8.23 11.82 -8.43
CA GLY A 67 7.19 10.80 -8.58
C GLY A 67 7.71 9.37 -8.39
N LEU A 68 8.88 9.06 -8.98
CA LEU A 68 9.53 7.76 -8.83
C LEU A 68 9.98 7.49 -7.40
N LEU A 69 10.58 8.48 -6.75
CA LEU A 69 11.08 8.34 -5.39
C LEU A 69 9.92 8.14 -4.40
N LEU A 70 8.82 8.88 -4.55
CA LEU A 70 7.57 8.67 -3.80
C LEU A 70 7.01 7.26 -4.02
N THR A 71 6.93 6.82 -5.28
CA THR A 71 6.40 5.49 -5.63
C THR A 71 7.27 4.38 -5.02
N LEU A 72 8.59 4.53 -5.07
CA LEU A 72 9.53 3.56 -4.50
C LEU A 72 9.39 3.47 -2.96
N ILE A 73 9.31 4.62 -2.28
CA ILE A 73 9.09 4.65 -0.83
C ILE A 73 7.76 3.98 -0.48
N ALA A 74 6.69 4.26 -1.23
CA ALA A 74 5.39 3.64 -1.02
C ALA A 74 5.45 2.11 -1.16
N VAL A 75 6.16 1.60 -2.19
CA VAL A 75 6.37 0.16 -2.39
C VAL A 75 7.16 -0.46 -1.24
N LEU A 76 8.25 0.18 -0.78
CA LEU A 76 9.03 -0.31 0.34
C LEU A 76 8.20 -0.35 1.64
N MET A 77 7.43 0.70 1.92
CA MET A 77 6.50 0.73 3.05
C MET A 77 5.41 -0.35 2.93
N LEU A 78 4.91 -0.60 1.72
CA LEU A 78 3.95 -1.67 1.43
C LEU A 78 4.54 -3.03 1.81
N LEU A 79 5.74 -3.35 1.32
CA LEU A 79 6.42 -4.61 1.63
C LEU A 79 6.70 -4.80 3.13
N LEU A 80 7.10 -3.72 3.83
CA LEU A 80 7.28 -3.74 5.28
C LEU A 80 5.95 -3.95 6.02
N ASN A 81 4.84 -3.39 5.51
CA ASN A 81 3.50 -3.60 6.09
C ASN A 81 2.97 -5.01 5.80
N LEU A 82 3.31 -5.61 4.65
CA LEU A 82 2.97 -7.01 4.34
C LEU A 82 3.68 -8.05 5.24
N ARG A 83 4.72 -7.67 6.00
CA ARG A 83 5.28 -8.54 7.04
C ARG A 83 4.24 -8.76 8.14
N ILE A 84 3.40 -9.77 7.97
CA ILE A 84 2.43 -10.20 8.96
C ILE A 84 3.22 -10.96 10.04
N ARG A 85 3.35 -10.39 11.25
CA ARG A 85 3.55 -11.21 12.45
C ARG A 85 2.36 -12.19 12.49
N TRP A 86 2.65 -13.47 12.40
CA TRP A 86 1.63 -14.50 12.32
C TRP A 86 0.70 -14.39 13.53
N LEU A 87 -0.62 -14.32 13.28
CA LEU A 87 -1.64 -14.33 14.32
C LEU A 87 -1.50 -15.52 15.28
N THR A 88 -0.85 -16.60 14.83
CA THR A 88 -0.55 -17.80 15.62
C THR A 88 0.41 -17.55 16.79
N GLN A 89 1.11 -16.42 16.84
CA GLN A 89 1.96 -16.04 17.97
C GLN A 89 1.20 -15.35 19.11
N PHE A 90 -0.05 -14.95 18.90
CA PHE A 90 -0.89 -14.40 19.97
C PHE A 90 -1.50 -15.55 20.79
N GLN A 91 -0.67 -16.17 21.64
CA GLN A 91 -1.13 -17.05 22.72
C GLN A 91 -1.18 -16.23 24.01
N GLY A 92 -2.34 -15.66 24.32
CA GLY A 92 -2.60 -14.98 25.58
C GLY A 92 -3.66 -15.73 26.39
N THR A 93 -3.51 -15.72 27.70
CA THR A 93 -4.33 -16.48 28.66
C THR A 93 -5.78 -16.00 28.76
N ASP A 94 -6.09 -14.80 28.25
CA ASP A 94 -7.43 -14.21 28.22
C ASP A 94 -7.90 -13.93 26.77
N PRO A 95 -8.90 -14.68 26.25
CA PRO A 95 -9.43 -14.53 24.90
C PRO A 95 -9.87 -13.10 24.55
N GLN A 96 -10.37 -12.33 25.52
CA GLN A 96 -10.84 -10.97 25.27
C GLN A 96 -9.69 -9.98 25.04
N GLN A 97 -8.60 -10.12 25.81
CA GLN A 97 -7.40 -9.28 25.64
C GLN A 97 -6.72 -9.58 24.31
N VAL A 98 -6.57 -10.86 23.97
CA VAL A 98 -6.01 -11.29 22.68
C VAL A 98 -6.79 -10.72 21.50
N LEU A 99 -8.14 -10.76 21.56
CA LEU A 99 -8.97 -10.21 20.49
C LEU A 99 -8.80 -8.69 20.37
N SER A 100 -8.69 -7.98 21.49
CA SER A 100 -8.50 -6.52 21.49
C SER A 100 -7.15 -6.11 20.89
N ASP A 101 -6.08 -6.85 21.18
CA ASP A 101 -4.75 -6.62 20.65
C ASP A 101 -4.70 -6.90 19.13
N ILE A 102 -5.38 -7.94 18.67
CA ILE A 102 -5.49 -8.26 17.24
C ILE A 102 -6.25 -7.14 16.50
N ILE A 103 -7.33 -6.62 17.08
CA ILE A 103 -8.09 -5.51 16.48
C ILE A 103 -7.23 -4.23 16.42
N ALA A 104 -6.55 -3.87 17.51
CA ALA A 104 -5.67 -2.70 17.54
C ALA A 104 -4.51 -2.81 16.53
N TYR A 105 -3.92 -4.01 16.41
CA TYR A 105 -2.89 -4.30 15.43
C TYR A 105 -3.40 -4.19 13.98
N ARG A 106 -4.62 -4.71 13.71
CA ARG A 106 -5.29 -4.55 12.41
C ARG A 106 -5.55 -3.09 12.07
N GLU A 107 -6.02 -2.31 13.04
CA GLU A 107 -6.33 -0.88 12.89
C GLU A 107 -5.07 -0.08 12.52
N GLY A 108 -3.94 -0.39 13.17
CA GLY A 108 -2.63 0.18 12.85
C GLY A 108 -2.19 -0.13 11.42
N LYS A 109 -2.31 -1.40 11.01
CA LYS A 109 -1.97 -1.81 9.63
C LYS A 109 -2.86 -1.17 8.59
N ARG A 110 -4.17 -1.07 8.85
CA ARG A 110 -5.14 -0.39 7.98
C ARG A 110 -4.75 1.08 7.78
N ARG A 111 -4.39 1.77 8.86
CA ARG A 111 -4.00 3.19 8.80
C ARG A 111 -2.69 3.39 8.04
N ALA A 112 -1.70 2.54 8.27
CA ALA A 112 -0.46 2.56 7.49
C ALA A 112 -0.72 2.26 6.00
N TYR A 113 -1.63 1.33 5.68
CA TYR A 113 -2.01 1.02 4.31
C TYR A 113 -2.66 2.21 3.59
N LEU A 114 -3.49 3.00 4.29
CA LEU A 114 -4.04 4.24 3.73
C LEU A 114 -2.95 5.26 3.41
N TRP A 115 -1.98 5.45 4.30
CA TRP A 115 -0.82 6.32 4.04
C TRP A 115 0.02 5.87 2.84
N ILE A 116 0.19 4.55 2.69
CA ILE A 116 0.92 3.98 1.55
C ILE A 116 0.17 4.26 0.24
N ILE A 117 -1.15 4.06 0.21
CA ILE A 117 -1.97 4.34 -0.97
C ILE A 117 -1.90 5.82 -1.33
N THR A 118 -2.01 6.73 -0.37
CA THR A 118 -1.96 8.17 -0.67
C THR A 118 -0.60 8.59 -1.22
N MET A 119 0.51 8.08 -0.65
CA MET A 119 1.85 8.30 -1.21
C MET A 119 1.98 7.72 -2.63
N LEU A 120 1.49 6.51 -2.86
CA LEU A 120 1.55 5.87 -4.17
C LEU A 120 0.77 6.69 -5.21
N MET A 121 -0.45 7.12 -4.87
CA MET A 121 -1.28 7.96 -5.74
C MET A 121 -0.63 9.32 -6.04
N ALA A 122 -0.03 9.95 -5.04
CA ALA A 122 0.71 11.20 -5.23
C ALA A 122 1.93 11.01 -6.13
N GLY A 123 2.70 9.93 -5.94
CA GLY A 123 3.84 9.57 -6.79
C GLY A 123 3.42 9.30 -8.24
N LEU A 124 2.33 8.55 -8.44
CA LEU A 124 1.76 8.27 -9.75
C LEU A 124 1.29 9.54 -10.45
N ALA A 125 0.58 10.42 -9.74
CA ALA A 125 0.11 11.69 -10.29
C ALA A 125 1.28 12.59 -10.73
N SER A 126 2.33 12.68 -9.91
CA SER A 126 3.55 13.42 -10.25
C SER A 126 4.24 12.84 -11.49
N TYR A 127 4.30 11.50 -11.59
CA TYR A 127 4.86 10.83 -12.77
C TYR A 127 4.04 11.12 -14.03
N VAL A 128 2.72 11.01 -13.96
CA VAL A 128 1.83 11.31 -15.09
C VAL A 128 1.95 12.78 -15.52
N ALA A 129 2.04 13.71 -14.57
CA ALA A 129 2.27 15.12 -14.87
C ALA A 129 3.60 15.34 -15.63
N ALA A 130 4.66 14.61 -15.28
CA ALA A 130 5.93 14.67 -16.00
C ALA A 130 5.80 14.15 -17.44
N VAL A 131 5.07 13.06 -17.65
CA VAL A 131 4.79 12.50 -18.98
C VAL A 131 3.98 13.48 -19.82
N ILE A 132 2.94 14.09 -19.26
CA ILE A 132 2.13 15.10 -19.95
C ILE A 132 2.99 16.31 -20.32
N ALA A 133 3.81 16.80 -19.40
CA ALA A 133 4.74 17.89 -19.67
C ALA A 133 5.71 17.53 -20.80
N PHE A 134 6.23 16.30 -20.81
CA PHE A 134 7.06 15.78 -21.91
C PHE A 134 6.31 15.75 -23.24
N LEU A 135 5.04 15.32 -23.29
CA LEU A 135 4.28 15.31 -24.54
C LEU A 135 4.06 16.73 -25.08
N ILE A 136 3.72 17.68 -24.21
CA ILE A 136 3.47 19.08 -24.60
C ILE A 136 4.76 19.78 -25.06
N THR A 137 5.89 19.54 -24.38
CA THR A 137 7.18 20.18 -24.72
C THR A 137 7.95 19.44 -25.80
N GLY A 138 7.80 18.12 -25.88
CA GLY A 138 8.48 17.26 -26.84
C GLY A 138 7.96 17.37 -28.27
N GLU A 139 6.74 17.87 -28.50
CA GLU A 139 6.26 18.23 -29.86
C GLU A 139 6.89 19.52 -30.39
N THR A 140 7.53 20.32 -29.54
CA THR A 140 8.11 21.63 -29.91
C THR A 140 9.63 21.61 -30.14
N ALA A 141 10.26 20.44 -30.08
CA ALA A 141 11.70 20.22 -30.31
C ALA A 141 11.94 19.31 -31.52
#